data_AF-A0A954ZP90-F1
#
_entry.id   AF-A0A954ZP90-F1
#
_cell.length_a   1.000
_cell.length_b   1.000
_cell.length_c   1.000
_cell.angle_alpha   90.00
_cell.angle_beta   90.00
_cell.angle_gamma   90.00
#
_symmetry.space_group_name_H-M   'P 1'
#
loop_
_entity.id
_entity.type
_entity.pdbx_description
1 polymer ?
#
loop_
_entity_poly.entity_id
_entity_poly.type
_entity_poly.pdbx_seq_one_letter_code
_entity_poly.pdbx_strand_id
1 'polypeptide(L)'
;ARGRVEVDFADGSTARSQLFVVNVDDANPPRGAGGPTAFDFNKTVKPGQTYILELPAMHNTGLSEPSFAVLSGPTKGTVLSGSGRFRIVQANTGASGTDQITYRVTSNGVSDTGTITINFYDPDAEPCLADTNFDGIVSAADFSAWVQAYNLNLAFIADQNGDGIVSPADFSAWVSNFNRGCDF
;
A
#
# COMPACT_ATOMS: atom_id res chain seq x y z
N ALA A 1 -9.98 -27.56 26.19
CA ALA A 1 -11.13 -28.48 26.02
C ALA A 1 -11.35 -29.28 27.31
N ARG A 2 -12.46 -30.01 27.47
CA ARG A 2 -12.66 -30.94 28.60
C ARG A 2 -12.93 -32.34 28.07
N GLY A 3 -12.19 -33.32 28.57
CA GLY A 3 -12.31 -34.73 28.18
C GLY A 3 -12.84 -35.58 29.33
N ARG A 4 -13.41 -36.73 29.01
CA ARG A 4 -13.69 -37.82 29.94
C ARG A 4 -13.52 -39.15 29.23
N VAL A 5 -13.13 -40.17 29.97
CA VAL A 5 -13.04 -41.53 29.46
C VAL A 5 -14.31 -42.28 29.86
N GLU A 6 -14.84 -43.06 28.93
CA GLU A 6 -16.00 -43.91 29.09
C GLU A 6 -15.62 -45.33 28.71
N VAL A 7 -16.02 -46.30 29.54
CA VAL A 7 -15.80 -47.73 29.31
C VAL A 7 -17.13 -48.43 29.44
N ASP A 8 -17.53 -49.14 28.39
CA ASP A 8 -18.71 -49.98 28.36
C ASP A 8 -18.30 -51.46 28.57
N PHE A 9 -18.98 -52.14 29.49
CA PHE A 9 -18.70 -53.52 29.85
C PHE A 9 -19.67 -54.50 29.19
N ALA A 10 -19.26 -55.76 29.09
CA ALA A 10 -20.05 -56.82 28.46
C ALA A 10 -21.38 -57.12 29.20
N ASP A 11 -21.52 -56.69 30.45
CA ASP A 11 -22.76 -56.77 31.24
C ASP A 11 -23.72 -55.58 30.97
N GLY A 12 -23.36 -54.69 30.06
CA GLY A 12 -24.13 -53.51 29.68
C GLY A 12 -23.97 -52.33 30.63
N SER A 13 -23.11 -52.42 31.65
CA SER A 13 -22.78 -51.30 32.52
C SER A 13 -21.73 -50.38 31.88
N THR A 14 -21.72 -49.12 32.30
CA THR A 14 -20.79 -48.11 31.81
C THR A 14 -20.11 -47.41 32.98
N ALA A 15 -18.78 -47.37 32.99
CA ALA A 15 -18.00 -46.55 33.90
C ALA A 15 -17.48 -45.31 33.20
N ARG A 16 -17.54 -44.16 33.89
CA ARG A 16 -17.08 -42.88 33.34
C ARG A 16 -16.18 -42.15 34.32
N SER A 17 -15.06 -41.62 33.84
CA SER A 17 -14.15 -40.82 34.66
C SER A 17 -14.75 -39.46 35.03
N GLN A 18 -14.15 -38.81 36.04
CA GLN A 18 -14.33 -37.36 36.22
C GLN A 18 -13.81 -36.61 34.98
N LEU A 19 -14.35 -35.42 34.76
CA LEU A 19 -13.87 -34.54 33.69
C LEU A 19 -12.44 -34.12 34.01
N PHE A 20 -11.54 -34.28 33.04
CA PHE A 20 -10.22 -33.69 33.11
C PHE A 20 -10.13 -32.53 32.13
N VAL A 21 -9.41 -31.49 32.54
CA VAL A 21 -9.15 -30.33 31.69
C VAL A 21 -8.04 -30.73 30.72
N VAL A 22 -8.33 -30.60 29.42
CA VAL A 22 -7.32 -30.67 28.37
C VAL A 22 -6.87 -29.25 28.09
N ASN A 23 -5.67 -28.92 28.56
CA ASN A 23 -4.97 -27.71 28.13
C ASN A 23 -4.23 -28.05 26.85
N VAL A 24 -4.53 -27.30 25.79
CA VAL A 24 -3.76 -27.31 24.55
C VAL A 24 -2.91 -26.05 24.64
N ASP A 25 -1.62 -26.24 24.91
CA ASP A 25 -0.64 -25.16 24.95
C ASP A 25 0.28 -25.30 23.72
N ASP A 26 0.54 -24.19 23.03
CA ASP A 26 1.47 -24.13 21.90
C ASP A 26 2.92 -24.13 22.39
N ALA A 27 3.30 -25.09 23.22
CA ALA A 27 4.53 -25.04 24.03
C ALA A 27 5.85 -25.19 23.25
N ASN A 28 5.82 -25.20 21.91
CA ASN A 28 7.03 -25.29 21.09
C ASN A 28 6.88 -24.59 19.73
N PRO A 29 6.72 -23.27 19.67
CA PRO A 29 6.82 -22.54 18.41
C PRO A 29 8.28 -22.58 17.93
N PRO A 30 8.55 -22.73 16.62
CA PRO A 30 9.89 -22.53 16.07
C PRO A 30 10.43 -21.16 16.52
N ARG A 31 11.70 -21.11 16.91
CA ARG A 31 12.33 -19.96 17.59
C ARG A 31 12.05 -18.62 16.87
N GLY A 32 11.30 -17.77 17.57
CA GLY A 32 10.94 -16.39 17.25
C GLY A 32 9.77 -16.05 18.17
N ALA A 33 10.01 -15.23 19.20
CA ALA A 33 9.15 -15.03 20.38
C ALA A 33 7.65 -15.03 20.04
N GLY A 34 6.82 -15.73 20.83
CA GLY A 34 5.37 -15.92 20.62
C GLY A 34 4.50 -14.65 20.64
N GLY A 35 4.99 -13.54 20.11
CA GLY A 35 4.20 -12.41 19.65
C GLY A 35 3.94 -12.53 18.15
N PRO A 36 3.17 -11.57 17.60
CA PRO A 36 3.00 -11.49 16.16
C PRO A 36 4.33 -11.11 15.48
N THR A 37 4.49 -11.47 14.21
CA THR A 37 5.58 -10.99 13.35
C THR A 37 4.98 -10.23 12.18
N ALA A 38 5.39 -8.98 12.03
CA ALA A 38 5.04 -8.12 10.90
C ALA A 38 6.02 -8.38 9.74
N PHE A 39 5.52 -8.30 8.51
CA PHE A 39 6.34 -8.42 7.32
C PHE A 39 6.43 -7.10 6.56
N ASP A 40 7.61 -6.84 6.02
CA ASP A 40 7.77 -5.77 5.04
C ASP A 40 7.18 -6.21 3.69
N PHE A 41 6.60 -5.26 2.97
CA PHE A 41 5.92 -5.55 1.71
C PHE A 41 6.11 -4.42 0.71
N ASN A 42 6.30 -4.78 -0.56
CA ASN A 42 6.35 -3.83 -1.66
C ASN A 42 5.09 -4.00 -2.52
N LYS A 43 4.44 -2.89 -2.86
CA LYS A 43 3.27 -2.89 -3.75
C LYS A 43 3.44 -1.85 -4.84
N THR A 44 3.17 -2.23 -6.08
CA THR A 44 3.06 -1.26 -7.18
C THR A 44 1.62 -0.81 -7.34
N VAL A 45 1.42 0.50 -7.49
CA VAL A 45 0.10 1.14 -7.59
C VAL A 45 0.17 2.23 -8.66
N LYS A 46 -0.85 2.36 -9.50
CA LYS A 46 -0.95 3.49 -10.44
C LYS A 46 -1.33 4.76 -9.67
N PRO A 47 -0.78 5.93 -10.01
CA PRO A 47 -1.23 7.19 -9.42
C PRO A 47 -2.73 7.41 -9.64
N GLY A 48 -3.40 8.01 -8.66
CA GLY A 48 -4.85 8.16 -8.68
C GLY A 48 -5.67 6.86 -8.53
N GLN A 49 -5.04 5.70 -8.37
CA GLN A 49 -5.75 4.43 -8.19
C GLN A 49 -6.22 4.21 -6.75
N THR A 50 -7.44 3.70 -6.58
CA THR A 50 -7.87 3.09 -5.31
C THR A 50 -7.34 1.65 -5.19
N TYR A 51 -6.73 1.31 -4.06
CA TYR A 51 -6.18 -0.03 -3.82
C TYR A 51 -6.43 -0.53 -2.40
N ILE A 52 -6.35 -1.85 -2.23
CA ILE A 52 -6.33 -2.50 -0.91
C ILE A 52 -4.90 -2.49 -0.40
N LEU A 53 -4.69 -1.88 0.77
CA LEU A 53 -3.47 -1.98 1.55
C LEU A 53 -3.61 -3.14 2.54
N GLU A 54 -2.77 -4.15 2.40
CA GLU A 54 -2.68 -5.27 3.32
C GLU A 54 -1.60 -4.99 4.36
N LEU A 55 -1.84 -5.36 5.62
CA LEU A 55 -0.88 -5.29 6.72
C LEU A 55 -0.41 -6.71 7.05
N PRO A 56 0.60 -7.25 6.35
CA PRO A 56 0.92 -8.67 6.39
C PRO A 56 1.61 -9.05 7.70
N ALA A 57 0.97 -9.90 8.49
CA ALA A 57 1.58 -10.43 9.72
C ALA A 57 1.24 -11.90 9.91
N MET A 58 2.15 -12.62 10.56
CA MET A 58 1.85 -13.92 11.16
C MET A 58 1.63 -13.74 12.66
N HIS A 59 0.75 -14.54 13.23
CA HIS A 59 0.62 -14.70 14.68
C HIS A 59 0.43 -16.18 14.96
N ASN A 60 1.12 -16.70 15.97
CA ASN A 60 1.10 -18.11 16.33
C ASN A 60 0.54 -18.35 17.74
N THR A 61 -0.25 -17.41 18.26
CA THR A 61 -0.73 -17.45 19.65
C THR A 61 -2.24 -17.40 19.78
N GLY A 62 -2.83 -18.57 20.04
CA GLY A 62 -4.13 -18.73 20.72
C GLY A 62 -5.35 -18.01 20.14
N LEU A 63 -6.49 -18.17 20.82
CA LEU A 63 -7.85 -17.73 20.42
C LEU A 63 -8.07 -16.20 20.37
N SER A 64 -7.02 -15.38 20.46
CA SER A 64 -7.12 -13.91 20.42
C SER A 64 -6.73 -13.38 19.05
N GLU A 65 -7.70 -12.80 18.35
CA GLU A 65 -7.44 -12.13 17.07
C GLU A 65 -6.47 -10.95 17.28
N PRO A 66 -5.38 -10.85 16.48
CA PRO A 66 -4.47 -9.72 16.57
C PRO A 66 -5.15 -8.41 16.15
N SER A 67 -4.74 -7.32 16.80
CA SER A 67 -5.14 -5.97 16.41
C SER A 67 -4.07 -5.33 15.53
N PHE A 68 -4.50 -4.42 14.64
CA PHE A 68 -3.63 -3.79 13.65
C PHE A 68 -3.84 -2.28 13.63
N ALA A 69 -2.75 -1.53 13.62
CA ALA A 69 -2.77 -0.08 13.56
C ALA A 69 -1.77 0.44 12.51
N VAL A 70 -2.19 1.43 11.72
CA VAL A 70 -1.27 2.22 10.89
C VAL A 70 -0.66 3.30 11.79
N LEU A 71 0.67 3.38 11.83
CA LEU A 71 1.40 4.32 12.68
C LEU A 71 1.82 5.58 11.93
N SER A 72 2.19 5.43 10.65
CA SER A 72 2.65 6.51 9.78
C SER A 72 2.24 6.25 8.33
N GLY A 73 2.12 7.33 7.55
CA GLY A 73 1.63 7.27 6.18
C GLY A 73 0.15 6.82 6.06
N PRO A 74 -0.37 6.64 4.84
CA PRO A 74 0.25 7.06 3.58
C PRO A 74 0.46 8.57 3.50
N THR A 75 1.54 9.02 2.88
CA THR A 75 1.82 10.45 2.63
C THR A 75 1.45 10.88 1.21
N LYS A 76 1.37 9.91 0.28
CA LYS A 76 1.00 10.10 -1.13
C LYS A 76 -0.34 9.43 -1.46
N GLY A 77 -1.18 9.28 -0.45
CA GLY A 77 -2.54 8.77 -0.58
C GLY A 77 -3.36 9.05 0.67
N THR A 78 -4.65 8.73 0.60
CA THR A 78 -5.61 8.91 1.68
C THR A 78 -6.27 7.59 2.02
N VAL A 79 -6.30 7.22 3.31
CA VAL A 79 -7.07 6.07 3.79
C VAL A 79 -8.56 6.43 3.77
N LEU A 80 -9.34 5.76 2.93
CA LEU A 80 -10.77 5.98 2.81
C LEU A 80 -11.57 5.18 3.85
N SER A 81 -11.14 3.94 4.12
CA SER A 81 -11.85 3.03 5.04
C SER A 81 -10.98 1.83 5.42
N GLY A 82 -11.53 0.94 6.23
CA GLY A 82 -10.95 -0.34 6.61
C GLY A 82 -10.53 -0.43 8.07
N SER A 83 -10.44 -1.67 8.56
CA SER A 83 -10.06 -2.02 9.93
C SER A 83 -9.26 -3.34 9.92
N GLY A 84 -8.66 -3.69 11.06
CA GLY A 84 -7.84 -4.90 11.15
C GLY A 84 -6.70 -4.90 10.13
N ARG A 85 -6.51 -6.01 9.43
CA ARG A 85 -5.40 -6.22 8.48
C ARG A 85 -5.52 -5.49 7.14
N PHE A 86 -6.63 -4.82 6.85
CA PHE A 86 -6.86 -4.20 5.53
C PHE A 86 -7.24 -2.72 5.65
N ARG A 87 -6.77 -1.91 4.71
CA ARG A 87 -7.26 -0.54 4.46
C ARG A 87 -7.61 -0.38 3.00
N ILE A 88 -8.58 0.48 2.72
CA ILE A 88 -8.84 0.99 1.37
C ILE A 88 -8.14 2.34 1.27
N VAL A 89 -7.23 2.48 0.32
CA VAL A 89 -6.42 3.66 0.14
C VAL A 89 -6.62 4.21 -1.27
N GLN A 90 -6.79 5.52 -1.37
CA GLN A 90 -6.79 6.27 -2.61
C GLN A 90 -5.40 6.88 -2.82
N ALA A 91 -4.65 6.45 -3.84
CA ALA A 91 -3.43 7.14 -4.22
C ALA A 91 -3.76 8.55 -4.73
N ASN A 92 -2.88 9.53 -4.47
CA ASN A 92 -3.02 10.86 -5.04
C ASN A 92 -2.83 10.79 -6.57
N THR A 93 -3.57 11.60 -7.33
CA THR A 93 -3.54 11.60 -8.81
C THR A 93 -2.16 11.92 -9.40
N GLY A 94 -1.29 12.61 -8.66
CA GLY A 94 0.11 12.89 -9.06
C GLY A 94 1.15 12.23 -8.14
N ALA A 95 0.83 11.10 -7.53
CA ALA A 95 1.78 10.40 -6.67
C ALA A 95 2.93 9.82 -7.51
N SER A 96 4.17 10.27 -7.30
CA SER A 96 5.35 9.74 -8.00
C SER A 96 6.35 9.13 -7.02
N GLY A 97 7.27 8.29 -7.51
CA GLY A 97 8.29 7.64 -6.68
C GLY A 97 7.69 6.67 -5.66
N THR A 98 8.16 6.73 -4.40
CA THR A 98 7.70 5.80 -3.34
C THR A 98 6.94 6.50 -2.21
N ASP A 99 6.08 5.75 -1.51
CA ASP A 99 5.47 6.09 -0.22
C ASP A 99 5.74 4.98 0.80
N GLN A 100 5.90 5.35 2.08
CA GLN A 100 6.21 4.42 3.14
C GLN A 100 5.14 4.46 4.23
N ILE A 101 4.64 3.29 4.58
CA ILE A 101 3.60 3.11 5.60
C ILE A 101 4.15 2.17 6.67
N THR A 102 4.32 2.67 7.89
CA THR A 102 4.67 1.83 9.03
C THR A 102 3.39 1.41 9.74
N TYR A 103 3.27 0.12 10.05
CA TYR A 103 2.13 -0.42 10.79
C TYR A 103 2.60 -1.26 11.97
N ARG A 104 1.69 -1.51 12.90
CA ARG A 104 1.87 -2.37 14.06
C ARG A 104 0.82 -3.47 14.07
N VAL A 105 1.27 -4.68 14.40
CA VAL A 105 0.41 -5.80 14.77
C VAL A 105 0.62 -6.08 16.26
N THR A 106 -0.47 -6.30 17.00
CA THR A 106 -0.42 -6.59 18.44
C THR A 106 -1.28 -7.82 18.75
N SER A 107 -0.68 -8.83 19.39
CA SER A 107 -1.36 -10.01 19.92
C SER A 107 -0.92 -10.26 21.35
N ASN A 108 -1.87 -10.52 22.25
CA ASN A 108 -1.62 -10.82 23.66
C ASN A 108 -0.65 -9.84 24.36
N GLY A 109 -0.77 -8.54 24.04
CA GLY A 109 0.08 -7.48 24.60
C GLY A 109 1.48 -7.37 23.99
N VAL A 110 1.88 -8.28 23.11
CA VAL A 110 3.14 -8.23 22.37
C VAL A 110 2.89 -7.60 21.00
N SER A 111 3.79 -6.71 20.57
CA SER A 111 3.67 -6.02 19.29
C SER A 111 4.91 -6.19 18.43
N ASP A 112 4.69 -6.15 17.12
CA ASP A 112 5.73 -6.03 16.12
C ASP A 112 5.32 -5.00 15.05
N THR A 113 6.30 -4.47 14.32
CA THR A 113 6.09 -3.42 13.31
C THR A 113 6.71 -3.79 11.98
N GLY A 114 5.98 -3.51 10.90
CA GLY A 114 6.46 -3.71 9.53
C GLY A 114 6.33 -2.43 8.72
N THR A 115 7.05 -2.38 7.61
CA THR A 115 7.03 -1.26 6.66
C THR A 115 6.54 -1.73 5.30
N ILE A 116 5.54 -1.01 4.78
CA ILE A 116 5.04 -1.21 3.43
C ILE A 116 5.57 -0.07 2.56
N THR A 117 6.23 -0.43 1.47
CA THR A 117 6.67 0.50 0.44
C THR A 117 5.71 0.41 -0.73
N ILE A 118 5.08 1.54 -1.07
CA ILE A 118 4.28 1.68 -2.28
C ILE A 118 5.17 2.29 -3.36
N ASN A 119 5.30 1.62 -4.49
CA ASN A 119 5.95 2.13 -5.68
C ASN A 119 4.87 2.65 -6.63
N PHE A 120 4.90 3.94 -6.94
CA PHE A 120 4.00 4.51 -7.92
C PHE A 120 4.57 4.36 -9.32
N TYR A 121 3.81 3.70 -10.17
CA TYR A 121 4.20 3.44 -11.55
C TYR A 121 2.96 3.18 -12.40
N ASP A 122 2.79 3.96 -13.46
CA ASP A 122 1.82 3.66 -14.51
C ASP A 122 2.55 3.20 -15.80
N PRO A 123 2.40 1.92 -16.20
CA PRO A 123 2.99 1.44 -17.45
C PRO A 123 2.33 2.03 -18.70
N ASP A 124 1.12 2.58 -18.57
CA ASP A 124 0.32 3.13 -19.68
C ASP A 124 0.39 4.68 -19.71
N ALA A 125 1.23 5.29 -18.86
CA ALA A 125 1.41 6.74 -18.84
C ALA A 125 1.98 7.24 -20.18
N GLU A 126 1.21 8.08 -20.85
CA GLU A 126 1.69 8.87 -21.98
C GLU A 126 2.72 9.90 -21.49
N PRO A 127 3.81 10.18 -22.24
CA PRO A 127 4.78 11.19 -21.85
C PRO A 127 4.10 12.54 -21.59
N CYS A 128 4.34 13.08 -20.40
CA CYS A 128 3.78 14.36 -19.98
C CYS A 128 4.50 15.51 -20.68
N LEU A 129 4.08 15.84 -21.90
CA LEU A 129 4.69 16.93 -22.67
C LEU A 129 4.56 18.28 -21.95
N ALA A 130 3.51 18.47 -21.16
CA ALA A 130 3.28 19.72 -20.42
C ALA A 130 4.21 19.91 -19.21
N ASP A 131 4.83 18.85 -18.68
CA ASP A 131 5.85 18.92 -17.62
C ASP A 131 7.19 19.29 -18.26
N THR A 132 7.41 20.59 -18.37
CA THR A 132 8.53 21.18 -19.14
C THR A 132 9.72 21.51 -18.26
N ASN A 133 9.55 21.48 -16.93
CA ASN A 133 10.64 21.59 -15.96
C ASN A 133 11.09 20.22 -15.42
N PHE A 134 10.38 19.13 -15.76
CA PHE A 134 10.64 17.75 -15.37
C PHE A 134 10.62 17.51 -13.86
N ASP A 135 9.76 18.25 -13.14
CA ASP A 135 9.60 18.08 -11.69
C ASP A 135 8.54 17.03 -11.32
N GLY A 136 7.89 16.43 -12.32
CA GLY A 136 6.87 15.39 -12.15
C GLY A 136 5.51 15.93 -11.71
N ILE A 137 5.27 17.24 -11.83
CA ILE A 137 4.01 17.89 -11.47
C ILE A 137 3.68 18.98 -12.49
N VAL A 138 2.64 18.76 -13.31
CA VAL A 138 2.11 19.83 -14.18
C VAL A 138 1.54 20.96 -13.33
N SER A 139 2.19 22.11 -13.37
CA SER A 139 1.89 23.27 -12.54
C SER A 139 2.18 24.60 -13.29
N ALA A 140 1.96 25.73 -12.61
CA ALA A 140 2.32 27.03 -13.16
C ALA A 140 3.85 27.20 -13.36
N ALA A 141 4.67 26.37 -12.71
CA ALA A 141 6.12 26.38 -12.91
C ALA A 141 6.49 25.91 -14.32
N ASP A 142 5.73 24.97 -14.89
CA ASP A 142 5.91 24.52 -16.27
C ASP A 142 5.67 25.60 -17.29
N PHE A 143 4.63 26.41 -17.10
CA PHE A 143 4.40 27.52 -18.03
C PHE A 143 5.61 28.45 -18.10
N SER A 144 6.26 28.71 -16.96
CA SER A 144 7.46 29.54 -16.89
C SER A 144 8.66 28.87 -17.58
N ALA A 145 8.81 27.56 -17.44
CA ALA A 145 9.87 26.78 -18.09
C ALA A 145 9.65 26.70 -19.61
N TRP A 146 8.42 26.44 -20.05
CA TRP A 146 8.02 26.45 -21.46
C TRP A 146 8.28 27.82 -22.12
N VAL A 147 7.93 28.93 -21.46
CA VAL A 147 8.20 30.28 -21.99
C VAL A 147 9.71 30.52 -22.18
N GLN A 148 10.55 30.08 -21.24
CA GLN A 148 12.00 30.16 -21.40
C GLN A 148 12.49 29.30 -22.56
N ALA A 149 12.00 28.06 -22.68
CA ALA A 149 12.36 27.15 -23.77
C ALA A 149 11.97 27.71 -25.13
N TYR A 150 10.77 28.30 -25.24
CA TYR A 150 10.28 28.96 -26.43
C TYR A 150 11.19 30.12 -26.85
N ASN A 151 11.56 31.00 -25.92
CA ASN A 151 12.44 32.14 -26.18
C ASN A 151 13.88 31.72 -26.53
N LEU A 152 14.33 30.55 -26.07
CA LEU A 152 15.63 29.97 -26.40
C LEU A 152 15.59 29.05 -27.62
N ASN A 153 14.43 28.90 -28.27
CA ASN A 153 14.21 28.02 -29.42
C ASN A 153 14.63 26.56 -29.15
N LEU A 154 14.36 26.08 -27.93
CA LEU A 154 14.66 24.72 -27.50
C LEU A 154 13.52 23.76 -27.91
N ALA A 155 13.60 23.21 -29.12
CA ALA A 155 12.57 22.32 -29.66
C ALA A 155 12.24 21.14 -28.74
N PHE A 156 13.21 20.53 -28.08
CA PHE A 156 12.97 19.38 -27.19
C PHE A 156 11.96 19.63 -26.04
N ILE A 157 11.74 20.89 -25.66
CA ILE A 157 10.79 21.29 -24.60
C ILE A 157 9.63 22.09 -25.19
N ALA A 158 9.94 23.01 -26.11
CA ALA A 158 8.98 23.97 -26.63
C ALA A 158 8.10 23.41 -27.76
N ASP A 159 8.59 22.44 -28.55
CA ASP A 159 7.84 21.77 -29.63
C ASP A 159 6.85 20.77 -29.03
N GLN A 160 5.63 21.23 -28.78
CA GLN A 160 4.60 20.51 -28.05
C GLN A 160 3.67 19.72 -28.96
N ASN A 161 3.64 20.06 -30.26
CA ASN A 161 2.88 19.34 -31.27
C ASN A 161 3.73 18.32 -32.05
N GLY A 162 5.06 18.34 -31.88
CA GLY A 162 6.01 17.41 -32.48
C GLY A 162 6.24 17.64 -33.98
N ASP A 163 5.99 18.85 -34.48
CA ASP A 163 6.14 19.18 -35.91
C ASP A 163 7.57 19.58 -36.30
N GLY A 164 8.47 19.67 -35.31
CA GLY A 164 9.88 20.01 -35.47
C GLY A 164 10.16 21.51 -35.52
N ILE A 165 9.16 22.37 -35.33
CA ILE A 165 9.27 23.82 -35.47
C ILE A 165 8.68 24.50 -34.23
N VAL A 166 9.55 25.18 -33.46
CA VAL A 166 9.10 26.05 -32.38
C VAL A 166 8.33 27.24 -32.96
N SER A 167 7.02 27.27 -32.75
CA SER A 167 6.09 28.21 -33.34
C SER A 167 4.91 28.53 -32.41
N PRO A 168 4.10 29.55 -32.73
CA PRO A 168 2.89 29.83 -31.94
C PRO A 168 1.88 28.66 -31.87
N ALA A 169 1.97 27.67 -32.77
CA ALA A 169 1.15 26.47 -32.70
C ALA A 169 1.46 25.63 -31.44
N ASP A 170 2.71 25.67 -30.96
CA ASP A 170 3.13 24.98 -29.74
C ASP A 170 2.46 25.50 -28.49
N PHE A 171 2.15 26.80 -28.45
CA PHE A 171 1.41 27.36 -27.32
C PHE A 171 0.02 26.72 -27.20
N SER A 172 -0.65 26.52 -28.34
CA SER A 172 -1.97 25.89 -28.36
C SER A 172 -1.89 24.41 -27.97
N ALA A 173 -0.83 23.71 -28.42
CA ALA A 173 -0.57 22.34 -28.04
C ALA A 173 -0.24 22.21 -26.54
N TRP A 174 0.60 23.11 -26.00
CA TRP A 174 0.92 23.17 -24.58
C TRP A 174 -0.33 23.35 -23.72
N VAL A 175 -1.21 24.30 -24.08
CA VAL A 175 -2.48 24.52 -23.35
C VAL A 175 -3.36 23.27 -23.40
N SER A 176 -3.41 22.56 -24.53
CA SER A 176 -4.13 21.30 -24.64
C SER A 176 -3.54 20.23 -23.72
N ASN A 177 -2.21 20.06 -23.73
CA ASN A 177 -1.51 19.09 -22.89
C ASN A 177 -1.68 19.42 -21.39
N PHE A 178 -1.59 20.70 -21.02
CA PHE A 178 -1.81 21.19 -19.66
C PHE A 178 -3.23 20.90 -19.17
N ASN A 179 -4.25 21.18 -20.00
CA ASN A 179 -5.66 20.95 -19.64
C ASN A 179 -6.04 19.47 -19.65
N ARG A 180 -5.36 18.63 -20.45
CA ARG A 180 -5.52 17.18 -20.40
C ARG A 180 -4.99 16.60 -19.10
N GLY A 181 -4.04 17.30 -18.47
CA GLY A 181 -3.32 16.81 -17.31
C GLY A 181 -2.32 15.72 -17.69
N CYS A 182 -1.61 15.22 -16.69
CA CYS A 182 -0.67 14.12 -16.84
C CYS A 182 -0.96 13.04 -15.80
N ASP A 183 -0.91 11.81 -16.29
CA ASP A 183 -0.85 10.61 -15.47
C ASP A 183 0.65 10.31 -15.30
N PHE A 184 1.21 10.62 -14.13
CA PHE A 184 2.58 10.30 -13.77
C PHE A 184 2.72 8.88 -13.23
#